data_AF-A0A9C9JSF7-F1
#
_entry.id   AF-A0A9C9JSF7-F1
#
_cell.length_a   1.000
_cell.length_b   1.000
_cell.length_c   1.000
_cell.angle_alpha   90.00
_cell.angle_beta   90.00
_cell.angle_gamma   90.00
#
_symmetry.space_group_name_H-M   'P 1'
#
loop_
_entity.id
_entity.type
_entity.pdbx_description
1 polymer ?
#
loop_
_entity_poly.entity_id
_entity_poly.type
_entity_poly.pdbx_seq_one_letter_code
_entity_poly.pdbx_strand_id
1 'polypeptide(L)'
;QGKVVPCFRPDTVFKVSTPQWRDEIKLLEKASGISITNYRKLIEALENRRAFFKEMGAVSTDHGADDAYTHELSDREAEAIFQRAIQGKASKEDEAQFVAHMLMEMARMSIEDGLVMQLHPGSFRNHNNFIFNRFGADKGCDIPVRMEYTRNLHALLNKYGNDARLTLIVFTLDENTYSGELAPLAGHYPAMKLGPAWWFHDSIEGMIRYRERVTETAGFFNTVGFNDDTRAFASIPARHDLSRRVDSNFLARQVSRHIIDLSDARVISKALAYDLVKKAYRL
;
A
#
# COMPACT_ATOMS: atom_id res chain seq x y z
N GLN A 1 24.99 10.53 -10.89
CA GLN A 1 23.86 10.01 -11.68
C GLN A 1 22.62 9.99 -10.78
N GLY A 2 21.43 10.30 -11.29
CA GLY A 2 20.18 10.22 -10.52
C GLY A 2 19.64 8.78 -10.49
N LYS A 3 19.15 8.32 -9.34
CA LYS A 3 18.49 7.01 -9.18
C LYS A 3 16.98 7.22 -9.25
N VAL A 4 16.37 6.89 -10.40
CA VAL A 4 14.92 6.89 -10.60
C VAL A 4 14.51 5.44 -10.88
N VAL A 5 13.63 4.88 -10.05
CA VAL A 5 13.24 3.47 -10.09
C VAL A 5 11.72 3.33 -10.12
N PRO A 6 11.15 2.28 -10.74
CA PRO A 6 9.71 2.07 -10.78
C PRO A 6 9.17 1.40 -9.51
N CYS A 7 7.84 1.46 -9.34
CA CYS A 7 7.06 0.67 -8.38
C CYS A 7 6.03 -0.15 -9.15
N PHE A 8 5.82 -1.42 -8.78
CA PHE A 8 4.87 -2.30 -9.48
C PHE A 8 3.45 -2.14 -8.93
N ARG A 9 2.52 -1.62 -9.73
CA ARG A 9 1.13 -1.37 -9.32
C ARG A 9 0.13 -2.08 -10.26
N PRO A 10 -0.39 -3.27 -9.89
CA PRO A 10 -1.24 -4.08 -10.75
C PRO A 10 -2.75 -3.85 -10.60
N ASP A 11 -3.20 -2.76 -9.97
CA ASP A 11 -4.61 -2.54 -9.58
C ASP A 11 -5.63 -2.83 -10.70
N THR A 12 -5.37 -2.37 -11.93
CA THR A 12 -6.32 -2.53 -13.05
C THR A 12 -6.54 -3.99 -13.44
N VAL A 13 -5.53 -4.84 -13.23
CA VAL A 13 -5.57 -6.28 -13.51
C VAL A 13 -6.47 -7.02 -12.52
N PHE A 14 -6.77 -6.45 -11.34
CA PHE A 14 -7.61 -7.10 -10.32
C PHE A 14 -9.09 -6.72 -10.46
N LYS A 15 -9.42 -5.69 -11.25
CA LYS A 15 -10.77 -5.15 -11.40
C LYS A 15 -11.63 -5.93 -12.41
N VAL A 16 -11.82 -7.22 -12.13
CA VAL A 16 -12.45 -8.22 -13.02
C VAL A 16 -13.88 -7.90 -13.45
N SER A 17 -14.61 -7.05 -12.72
CA SER A 17 -15.98 -6.65 -13.06
C SER A 17 -16.04 -5.42 -13.97
N THR A 18 -14.91 -4.74 -14.21
CA THR A 18 -14.88 -3.53 -15.02
C THR A 18 -14.92 -3.84 -16.52
N PRO A 19 -15.65 -3.06 -17.34
CA PRO A 19 -15.73 -3.31 -18.78
C PRO A 19 -14.37 -3.34 -19.50
N GLN A 20 -13.41 -2.54 -19.01
CA GLN A 20 -12.07 -2.38 -19.57
C GLN A 20 -11.11 -3.52 -19.16
N TRP A 21 -11.47 -4.37 -18.21
CA TRP A 21 -10.57 -5.39 -17.66
C TRP A 21 -9.96 -6.31 -18.72
N ARG A 22 -10.75 -6.71 -19.73
CA ARG A 22 -10.24 -7.56 -20.82
C ARG A 22 -9.17 -6.88 -21.67
N ASP A 23 -9.22 -5.55 -21.80
CA ASP A 23 -8.19 -4.80 -22.50
C ASP A 23 -6.92 -4.68 -21.65
N GLU A 24 -7.07 -4.55 -20.33
CA GLU A 24 -5.94 -4.63 -19.38
C GLU A 24 -5.23 -5.99 -19.46
N ILE A 25 -5.98 -7.10 -19.55
CA ILE A 25 -5.40 -8.44 -19.75
C ILE A 25 -4.64 -8.54 -21.06
N LYS A 26 -5.17 -8.03 -22.18
CA LYS A 26 -4.44 -8.01 -23.46
C LYS A 26 -3.15 -7.19 -23.39
N LEU A 27 -3.17 -6.07 -22.67
CA LEU A 27 -1.97 -5.26 -22.43
C LEU A 27 -0.93 -6.04 -21.63
N LEU A 28 -1.36 -6.78 -20.60
CA LEU A 28 -0.50 -7.65 -19.81
C LEU A 28 0.05 -8.83 -20.64
N GLU A 29 -0.77 -9.48 -21.47
CA GLU A 29 -0.32 -10.53 -22.41
C GLU A 29 0.78 -9.98 -23.33
N LYS A 30 0.55 -8.81 -23.93
CA LYS A 30 1.54 -8.16 -24.80
C LYS A 30 2.83 -7.80 -24.05
N ALA A 31 2.72 -7.33 -22.81
CA ALA A 31 3.87 -6.90 -22.02
C ALA A 31 4.69 -8.06 -21.44
N SER A 32 4.05 -9.20 -21.16
CA SER A 32 4.67 -10.40 -20.59
C SER A 32 5.08 -11.44 -21.64
N GLY A 33 4.47 -11.39 -22.83
CA GLY A 33 4.61 -12.43 -23.86
C GLY A 33 3.88 -13.74 -23.51
N ILE A 34 3.06 -13.75 -22.45
CA ILE A 34 2.35 -14.94 -21.97
C ILE A 34 0.88 -14.82 -22.38
N SER A 35 0.32 -15.86 -22.99
CA SER A 35 -1.12 -15.92 -23.26
C SER A 35 -1.90 -16.30 -22.00
N ILE A 36 -2.79 -15.41 -21.59
CA ILE A 36 -3.52 -15.45 -20.33
C ILE A 36 -4.92 -16.03 -20.59
N THR A 37 -4.99 -17.36 -20.63
CA THR A 37 -6.23 -18.12 -20.92
C THR A 37 -6.92 -18.69 -19.67
N ASN A 38 -6.23 -18.68 -18.53
CA ASN A 38 -6.71 -19.16 -17.23
C ASN A 38 -6.03 -18.39 -16.10
N TYR A 39 -6.51 -18.57 -14.87
CA TYR A 39 -6.00 -17.91 -13.67
C TYR A 39 -4.51 -18.18 -13.46
N ARG A 40 -4.05 -19.42 -13.67
CA ARG A 40 -2.64 -19.77 -13.52
C ARG A 40 -1.74 -18.98 -14.47
N LYS A 41 -2.17 -18.78 -15.72
CA LYS A 41 -1.43 -17.96 -16.69
C LYS A 41 -1.43 -16.48 -16.35
N LEU A 42 -2.47 -15.97 -15.70
CA LEU A 42 -2.47 -14.63 -15.14
C LEU A 42 -1.39 -14.48 -14.05
N ILE A 43 -1.30 -15.43 -13.12
CA ILE A 43 -0.26 -15.47 -12.08
C ILE A 43 1.14 -15.50 -12.69
N GLU A 44 1.37 -16.39 -13.66
CA GLU A 44 2.65 -16.48 -14.39
C GLU A 44 3.03 -15.15 -15.07
N ALA A 45 2.05 -14.45 -15.67
CA ALA A 45 2.28 -13.16 -16.29
C ALA A 45 2.63 -12.06 -15.26
N LEU A 46 1.99 -12.06 -14.10
CA LEU A 46 2.29 -11.11 -13.01
C LEU A 46 3.70 -11.35 -12.45
N GLU A 47 4.06 -12.60 -12.17
CA GLU A 47 5.41 -12.98 -11.72
C GLU A 47 6.47 -12.55 -12.73
N ASN A 48 6.23 -12.80 -14.02
CA ASN A 48 7.09 -12.35 -15.11
C ASN A 48 7.27 -10.81 -15.13
N ARG A 49 6.19 -10.04 -14.93
CA ARG A 49 6.29 -8.56 -14.91
C ARG A 49 6.95 -8.04 -13.64
N ARG A 50 6.74 -8.66 -12.50
CA ARG A 50 7.46 -8.32 -11.26
C ARG A 50 8.97 -8.51 -11.42
N ALA A 51 9.40 -9.62 -12.04
CA ALA A 51 10.81 -9.87 -12.33
C ALA A 51 11.44 -8.75 -13.19
N PHE A 52 10.76 -8.31 -14.24
CA PHE A 52 11.24 -7.19 -15.06
C PHE A 52 11.27 -5.85 -14.34
N PHE A 53 10.27 -5.57 -13.49
CA PHE A 53 10.33 -4.36 -12.65
C PHE A 53 11.55 -4.36 -11.73
N LYS A 54 11.92 -5.53 -11.19
CA LYS A 54 13.16 -5.68 -10.42
C LYS A 54 14.42 -5.44 -11.24
N GLU A 55 14.46 -5.89 -12.50
CA GLU A 55 15.57 -5.58 -13.42
C GLU A 55 15.71 -4.07 -13.66
N MET A 56 14.60 -3.32 -13.62
CA MET A 56 14.58 -1.86 -13.67
C MET A 56 14.89 -1.17 -12.32
N GLY A 57 15.18 -1.95 -11.28
CA GLY A 57 15.52 -1.45 -9.94
C GLY A 57 14.33 -1.23 -9.00
N ALA A 58 13.13 -1.75 -9.33
CA ALA A 58 12.01 -1.72 -8.40
C ALA A 58 12.33 -2.49 -7.12
N VAL A 59 11.92 -1.91 -6.01
CA VAL A 59 12.07 -2.51 -4.66
C VAL A 59 10.72 -2.70 -3.97
N SER A 60 9.63 -2.21 -4.57
CA SER A 60 8.30 -2.23 -3.98
C SER A 60 7.20 -2.50 -4.99
N THR A 61 6.07 -2.96 -4.47
CA THR A 61 4.77 -2.97 -5.12
C THR A 61 3.82 -2.02 -4.39
N ASP A 62 2.76 -1.63 -5.07
CA ASP A 62 1.72 -0.76 -4.53
C ASP A 62 0.34 -1.26 -4.95
N HIS A 63 -0.59 -1.24 -4.01
CA HIS A 63 -1.93 -1.77 -4.17
C HIS A 63 -2.97 -0.76 -3.68
N GLY A 64 -3.65 -0.12 -4.62
CA GLY A 64 -4.82 0.70 -4.33
C GLY A 64 -6.08 -0.14 -4.34
N ALA A 65 -6.53 -0.56 -3.16
CA ALA A 65 -7.74 -1.35 -2.99
C ALA A 65 -8.91 -0.49 -2.48
N ASP A 66 -10.14 -0.94 -2.68
CA ASP A 66 -11.30 -0.25 -2.09
C ASP A 66 -11.40 -0.55 -0.59
N ASP A 67 -11.05 -1.79 -0.18
CA ASP A 67 -10.99 -2.27 1.21
C ASP A 67 -9.63 -2.95 1.50
N ALA A 68 -9.31 -3.17 2.78
CA ALA A 68 -8.17 -3.95 3.26
C ALA A 68 -8.47 -5.46 3.38
N TYR A 69 -9.66 -5.90 2.96
CA TYR A 69 -10.08 -7.30 3.05
C TYR A 69 -9.15 -8.23 2.27
N THR A 70 -8.67 -9.26 2.96
CA THR A 70 -7.81 -10.31 2.41
C THR A 70 -8.43 -11.67 2.69
N HIS A 71 -8.41 -12.53 1.67
CA HIS A 71 -8.94 -13.87 1.76
C HIS A 71 -8.30 -14.74 0.70
N GLU A 72 -7.97 -15.99 1.06
CA GLU A 72 -7.41 -16.94 0.11
C GLU A 72 -8.53 -17.80 -0.47
N LEU A 73 -8.67 -17.74 -1.79
CA LEU A 73 -9.52 -18.64 -2.57
C LEU A 73 -8.72 -19.90 -2.94
N SER A 74 -9.42 -21.01 -3.12
CA SER A 74 -8.84 -22.16 -3.80
C SER A 74 -8.58 -21.84 -5.28
N ASP A 75 -7.63 -22.55 -5.90
CA ASP A 75 -7.34 -22.45 -7.34
C ASP A 75 -8.61 -22.61 -8.19
N ARG A 76 -9.54 -23.47 -7.76
CA ARG A 76 -10.81 -23.71 -8.45
C ARG A 76 -11.74 -22.50 -8.38
N GLU A 77 -11.81 -21.84 -7.23
CA GLU A 77 -12.65 -20.65 -7.04
C GLU A 77 -12.09 -19.45 -7.81
N ALA A 78 -10.77 -19.23 -7.71
CA ALA A 78 -10.07 -18.19 -8.47
C ALA A 78 -10.22 -18.40 -9.99
N GLU A 79 -10.05 -19.64 -10.47
CA GLU A 79 -10.29 -20.00 -11.88
C GLU A 79 -11.74 -19.73 -12.29
N ALA A 80 -12.72 -20.09 -11.45
CA ALA A 80 -14.12 -19.88 -11.77
C ALA A 80 -14.46 -18.39 -11.89
N ILE A 81 -13.92 -17.52 -11.02
CA ILE A 81 -14.07 -16.06 -11.13
C ILE A 81 -13.40 -15.56 -12.41
N PHE A 82 -12.16 -15.99 -12.67
CA PHE A 82 -11.41 -15.60 -13.85
C PHE A 82 -12.15 -15.93 -15.16
N GLN A 83 -12.72 -17.14 -15.26
CA GLN A 83 -13.49 -17.54 -16.44
C GLN A 83 -14.79 -16.73 -16.61
N ARG A 84 -15.46 -16.36 -15.51
CA ARG A 84 -16.59 -15.40 -15.58
C ARG A 84 -16.12 -14.03 -16.07
N ALA A 85 -14.97 -13.55 -15.63
CA ALA A 85 -14.41 -12.27 -16.02
C ALA A 85 -14.07 -12.22 -17.53
N ILE A 86 -13.43 -13.26 -18.08
CA ILE A 86 -13.17 -13.38 -19.53
C ILE A 86 -14.46 -13.32 -20.34
N GLN A 87 -15.54 -13.91 -19.83
CA GLN A 87 -16.86 -13.89 -20.48
C GLN A 87 -17.62 -12.56 -20.28
N GLY A 88 -17.07 -11.60 -19.51
CA GLY A 88 -17.74 -10.35 -19.16
C GLY A 88 -18.92 -10.53 -18.20
N LYS A 89 -18.88 -11.58 -17.37
CA LYS A 89 -19.95 -11.97 -16.44
C LYS A 89 -19.54 -11.90 -14.97
N ALA A 90 -18.35 -11.39 -14.65
CA ALA A 90 -17.91 -11.23 -13.27
C ALA A 90 -18.74 -10.14 -12.58
N SER A 91 -19.25 -10.47 -11.39
CA SER A 91 -20.00 -9.55 -10.53
C SER A 91 -19.08 -8.66 -9.69
N LYS A 92 -19.66 -7.68 -8.97
CA LYS A 92 -18.91 -6.90 -7.98
C LYS A 92 -18.45 -7.73 -6.79
N GLU A 93 -19.22 -8.76 -6.42
CA GLU A 93 -18.81 -9.73 -5.40
C GLU A 93 -17.60 -10.55 -5.90
N ASP A 94 -17.64 -11.01 -7.16
CA ASP A 94 -16.50 -11.70 -7.76
C ASP A 94 -15.22 -10.83 -7.72
N GLU A 95 -15.36 -9.53 -8.01
CA GLU A 95 -14.24 -8.58 -7.93
C GLU A 95 -13.72 -8.40 -6.50
N ALA A 96 -14.59 -8.26 -5.51
CA ALA A 96 -14.18 -8.13 -4.12
C ALA A 96 -13.38 -9.37 -3.65
N GLN A 97 -13.90 -10.58 -3.91
CA GLN A 97 -13.22 -11.83 -3.57
C GLN A 97 -11.90 -12.00 -4.34
N PHE A 98 -11.89 -11.65 -5.63
CA PHE A 98 -10.69 -11.78 -6.45
C PHE A 98 -9.60 -10.78 -6.02
N VAL A 99 -9.96 -9.52 -5.72
CA VAL A 99 -9.01 -8.54 -5.17
C VAL A 99 -8.42 -9.03 -3.85
N ALA A 100 -9.26 -9.52 -2.94
CA ALA A 100 -8.81 -10.06 -1.65
C ALA A 100 -7.83 -11.23 -1.82
N HIS A 101 -8.09 -12.12 -2.78
CA HIS A 101 -7.20 -13.22 -3.15
C HIS A 101 -5.90 -12.75 -3.81
N MET A 102 -5.99 -11.78 -4.72
CA MET A 102 -4.82 -11.23 -5.39
C MET A 102 -3.89 -10.50 -4.39
N LEU A 103 -4.41 -9.90 -3.32
CA LEU A 103 -3.56 -9.38 -2.23
C LEU A 103 -2.78 -10.50 -1.51
N MET A 104 -3.39 -11.68 -1.33
CA MET A 104 -2.69 -12.86 -0.79
C MET A 104 -1.58 -13.35 -1.73
N GLU A 105 -1.85 -13.37 -3.04
CA GLU A 105 -0.85 -13.72 -4.06
C GLU A 105 0.29 -12.70 -4.13
N MET A 106 0.00 -11.40 -4.03
CA MET A 106 1.02 -10.35 -4.02
C MET A 106 1.92 -10.47 -2.78
N ALA A 107 1.37 -10.85 -1.62
CA ALA A 107 2.17 -11.15 -0.42
C ALA A 107 3.06 -12.38 -0.63
N ARG A 108 2.52 -13.48 -1.19
CA ARG A 108 3.30 -14.69 -1.54
C ARG A 108 4.45 -14.34 -2.48
N MET A 109 4.18 -13.66 -3.58
CA MET A 109 5.21 -13.25 -4.55
C MET A 109 6.25 -12.34 -3.89
N SER A 110 5.85 -11.45 -2.99
CA SER A 110 6.77 -10.55 -2.25
C SER A 110 7.70 -11.30 -1.29
N ILE A 111 7.25 -12.42 -0.73
CA ILE A 111 8.09 -13.33 0.06
C ILE A 111 9.15 -14.01 -0.82
N GLU A 112 8.77 -14.39 -2.05
CA GLU A 112 9.63 -15.10 -3.01
C GLU A 112 10.64 -14.16 -3.70
N ASP A 113 10.19 -12.99 -4.13
CA ASP A 113 11.00 -12.05 -4.90
C ASP A 113 11.60 -10.91 -4.06
N GLY A 114 11.14 -10.71 -2.83
CA GLY A 114 11.65 -9.71 -1.90
C GLY A 114 11.22 -8.27 -2.19
N LEU A 115 10.21 -8.04 -3.04
CA LEU A 115 9.60 -6.71 -3.18
C LEU A 115 8.81 -6.36 -1.91
N VAL A 116 8.87 -5.10 -1.51
CA VAL A 116 8.10 -4.56 -0.38
C VAL A 116 6.66 -4.31 -0.84
N MET A 117 5.67 -4.85 -0.13
CA MET A 117 4.26 -4.69 -0.49
C MET A 117 3.66 -3.48 0.22
N GLN A 118 3.12 -2.51 -0.53
CA GLN A 118 2.37 -1.39 0.03
C GLN A 118 0.87 -1.57 -0.20
N LEU A 119 0.05 -1.28 0.82
CA LEU A 119 -1.41 -1.34 0.74
C LEU A 119 -2.02 0.03 1.05
N HIS A 120 -2.74 0.60 0.08
CA HIS A 120 -3.41 1.91 0.13
C HIS A 120 -4.93 1.77 -0.07
N PRO A 121 -5.70 1.40 0.97
CA PRO A 121 -7.14 1.21 0.88
C PRO A 121 -7.94 2.45 1.32
N GLY A 122 -9.26 2.44 1.08
CA GLY A 122 -10.19 3.38 1.72
C GLY A 122 -10.50 4.65 0.96
N SER A 123 -10.27 4.67 -0.36
CA SER A 123 -10.65 5.79 -1.22
C SER A 123 -11.86 5.41 -2.08
N PHE A 124 -13.03 5.99 -1.83
CA PHE A 124 -14.16 5.90 -2.76
C PHE A 124 -13.91 6.84 -3.94
N ARG A 125 -13.38 6.26 -5.02
CA ARG A 125 -12.97 6.99 -6.21
C ARG A 125 -14.14 7.42 -7.07
N ASN A 126 -13.97 8.54 -7.79
CA ASN A 126 -14.92 9.04 -8.77
C ASN A 126 -16.33 9.32 -8.22
N HIS A 127 -16.42 9.78 -6.97
CA HIS A 127 -17.67 10.04 -6.25
C HIS A 127 -18.61 11.05 -6.97
N ASN A 128 -18.04 11.95 -7.79
CA ASN A 128 -18.81 12.89 -8.60
C ASN A 128 -18.97 12.38 -10.04
N ASN A 129 -20.10 11.72 -10.33
CA ASN A 129 -20.40 11.16 -11.65
C ASN A 129 -20.42 12.21 -12.77
N PHE A 130 -20.86 13.44 -12.50
CA PHE A 130 -20.87 14.50 -13.52
C PHE A 130 -19.44 14.84 -13.97
N ILE A 131 -18.52 14.98 -13.03
CA ILE A 131 -17.10 15.24 -13.32
C ILE A 131 -16.45 14.03 -13.98
N PHE A 132 -16.68 12.83 -13.45
CA PHE A 132 -16.09 11.60 -13.99
C PHE A 132 -16.49 11.37 -15.45
N ASN A 133 -17.79 11.48 -15.78
CA ASN A 133 -18.28 11.29 -17.14
C ASN A 133 -17.70 12.30 -18.15
N ARG A 134 -17.34 13.50 -17.68
CA ARG A 134 -16.79 14.57 -18.54
C ARG A 134 -15.26 14.55 -18.63
N PHE A 135 -14.57 14.23 -17.56
CA PHE A 135 -13.12 14.45 -17.41
C PHE A 135 -12.32 13.21 -17.02
N GLY A 136 -12.98 12.09 -16.71
CA GLY A 136 -12.34 10.86 -16.25
C GLY A 136 -11.89 10.90 -14.79
N ALA A 137 -11.00 9.98 -14.44
CA ALA A 137 -10.46 9.80 -13.08
C ALA A 137 -9.46 10.89 -12.67
N ASP A 138 -9.06 10.88 -11.39
CA ASP A 138 -8.06 11.77 -10.79
C ASP A 138 -8.40 13.27 -10.91
N LYS A 139 -9.68 13.64 -10.71
CA LYS A 139 -10.16 15.03 -10.76
C LYS A 139 -10.56 15.60 -9.39
N GLY A 140 -9.98 15.07 -8.32
CA GLY A 140 -10.24 15.54 -6.95
C GLY A 140 -11.62 15.15 -6.42
N CYS A 141 -12.22 14.07 -6.96
CA CYS A 141 -13.53 13.56 -6.57
C CYS A 141 -13.43 12.19 -5.88
N ASP A 142 -12.32 11.95 -5.19
CA ASP A 142 -12.03 10.70 -4.49
C ASP A 142 -12.14 10.98 -2.98
N ILE A 143 -13.07 10.31 -2.31
CA ILE A 143 -13.46 10.64 -0.93
C ILE A 143 -13.09 9.48 0.00
N PRO A 144 -12.39 9.74 1.13
CA PRO A 144 -12.13 8.73 2.15
C PRO A 144 -13.41 8.03 2.63
N VAL A 145 -13.31 6.73 2.87
CA VAL A 145 -14.35 5.95 3.55
C VAL A 145 -13.82 5.33 4.83
N ARG A 146 -14.74 4.94 5.72
CA ARG A 146 -14.41 4.21 6.94
C ARG A 146 -13.73 2.89 6.60
N MET A 147 -12.70 2.54 7.35
CA MET A 147 -11.92 1.31 7.18
C MET A 147 -12.03 0.36 8.37
N GLU A 148 -11.71 -0.91 8.13
CA GLU A 148 -11.46 -1.95 9.13
C GLU A 148 -10.24 -2.75 8.68
N TYR A 149 -9.31 -3.01 9.60
CA TYR A 149 -8.05 -3.70 9.34
C TYR A 149 -7.92 -4.98 10.16
N THR A 150 -8.44 -5.00 11.38
CA THR A 150 -8.21 -6.09 12.34
C THR A 150 -8.72 -7.43 11.83
N ARG A 151 -9.94 -7.47 11.31
CA ARG A 151 -10.55 -8.68 10.72
C ARG A 151 -10.16 -8.81 9.26
N ASN A 152 -10.12 -7.71 8.53
CA ASN A 152 -9.88 -7.70 7.10
C ASN A 152 -8.47 -8.17 6.71
N LEU A 153 -7.44 -7.87 7.51
CA LEU A 153 -6.07 -8.38 7.29
C LEU A 153 -5.80 -9.73 7.95
N HIS A 154 -6.76 -10.31 8.68
CA HIS A 154 -6.53 -11.49 9.49
C HIS A 154 -6.01 -12.68 8.69
N ALA A 155 -6.57 -12.96 7.51
CA ALA A 155 -6.14 -14.09 6.68
C ALA A 155 -4.67 -13.93 6.23
N LEU A 156 -4.31 -12.75 5.72
CA LEU A 156 -2.95 -12.43 5.28
C LEU A 156 -1.95 -12.50 6.43
N LEU A 157 -2.26 -11.83 7.55
CA LEU A 157 -1.35 -11.77 8.69
C LEU A 157 -1.23 -13.11 9.41
N ASN A 158 -2.29 -13.92 9.48
CA ASN A 158 -2.21 -15.26 10.05
C ASN A 158 -1.35 -16.20 9.18
N LYS A 159 -1.42 -16.06 7.85
CA LYS A 159 -0.63 -16.90 6.93
C LYS A 159 0.82 -16.44 6.79
N TYR A 160 1.07 -15.13 6.70
CA TYR A 160 2.37 -14.56 6.33
C TYR A 160 2.94 -13.56 7.32
N GLY A 161 2.18 -13.13 8.33
CA GLY A 161 2.57 -12.03 9.24
C GLY A 161 3.81 -12.32 10.09
N ASN A 162 4.15 -13.60 10.29
CA ASN A 162 5.35 -14.06 11.00
C ASN A 162 6.54 -14.37 10.07
N ASP A 163 6.38 -14.25 8.75
CA ASP A 163 7.47 -14.51 7.80
C ASP A 163 8.37 -13.28 7.68
N ALA A 164 9.62 -13.40 8.14
CA ALA A 164 10.60 -12.32 8.12
C ALA A 164 10.98 -11.83 6.71
N ARG A 165 10.61 -12.58 5.66
CA ARG A 165 10.85 -12.18 4.26
C ARG A 165 9.82 -11.18 3.76
N LEU A 166 8.61 -11.18 4.33
CA LEU A 166 7.55 -10.23 3.98
C LEU A 166 7.80 -8.88 4.65
N THR A 167 7.62 -7.80 3.89
CA THR A 167 7.50 -6.45 4.43
C THR A 167 6.23 -5.83 3.83
N LEU A 168 5.20 -5.71 4.66
CA LEU A 168 3.90 -5.12 4.32
C LEU A 168 3.80 -3.73 4.96
N ILE A 169 3.71 -2.69 4.14
CA ILE A 169 3.52 -1.30 4.59
C ILE A 169 2.05 -0.93 4.37
N VAL A 170 1.32 -0.71 5.46
CA VAL A 170 -0.11 -0.38 5.41
C VAL A 170 -0.32 1.11 5.61
N PHE A 171 -1.16 1.70 4.75
CA PHE A 171 -1.59 3.09 4.79
C PHE A 171 -3.10 3.18 5.11
N THR A 172 -3.57 4.37 5.43
CA THR A 172 -5.00 4.61 5.67
C THR A 172 -5.44 6.03 5.29
N LEU A 173 -6.72 6.15 4.93
CA LEU A 173 -7.45 7.42 4.87
C LEU A 173 -8.42 7.61 6.05
N ASP A 174 -8.48 6.67 7.00
CA ASP A 174 -9.32 6.73 8.20
C ASP A 174 -8.46 6.83 9.47
N GLU A 175 -8.23 8.06 9.95
CA GLU A 175 -7.39 8.35 11.13
C GLU A 175 -7.94 7.74 12.44
N ASN A 176 -9.18 7.23 12.46
CA ASN A 176 -9.73 6.53 13.62
C ASN A 176 -9.09 5.15 13.81
N THR A 177 -8.51 4.58 12.75
CA THR A 177 -7.88 3.26 12.79
C THR A 177 -6.46 3.27 13.33
N TYR A 178 -5.82 4.45 13.46
CA TYR A 178 -4.43 4.57 13.91
C TYR A 178 -4.18 3.85 15.25
N SER A 179 -4.88 4.25 16.31
CA SER A 179 -4.67 3.69 17.66
C SER A 179 -5.49 2.43 17.92
N GLY A 180 -6.66 2.31 17.26
CA GLY A 180 -7.59 1.20 17.48
C GLY A 180 -7.19 -0.10 16.79
N GLU A 181 -6.47 -0.01 15.66
CA GLU A 181 -6.22 -1.19 14.80
C GLU A 181 -4.78 -1.22 14.27
N LEU A 182 -4.36 -0.18 13.55
CA LEU A 182 -3.09 -0.18 12.81
C LEU A 182 -1.86 -0.26 13.73
N ALA A 183 -1.81 0.56 14.78
CA ALA A 183 -0.68 0.55 15.70
C ALA A 183 -0.57 -0.74 16.51
N PRO A 184 -1.66 -1.32 17.06
CA PRO A 184 -1.63 -2.68 17.63
C PRO A 184 -1.15 -3.75 16.65
N LEU A 185 -1.66 -3.76 15.42
CA LEU A 185 -1.27 -4.76 14.41
C LEU A 185 0.21 -4.67 14.05
N ALA A 186 0.70 -3.46 13.73
CA ALA A 186 2.11 -3.23 13.40
C ALA A 186 3.06 -3.35 14.60
N GLY A 187 2.55 -3.15 15.83
CA GLY A 187 3.28 -3.42 17.06
C GLY A 187 3.46 -4.91 17.36
N HIS A 188 2.62 -5.77 16.77
CA HIS A 188 2.63 -7.21 17.01
C HIS A 188 3.26 -8.02 15.86
N TYR A 189 2.78 -7.85 14.63
CA TYR A 189 3.19 -8.69 13.49
C TYR A 189 4.54 -8.24 12.91
N PRO A 190 5.57 -9.12 12.89
CA PRO A 190 6.90 -8.76 12.39
C PRO A 190 6.92 -8.22 10.95
N ALA A 191 6.05 -8.75 10.09
CA ALA A 191 5.98 -8.36 8.69
C ALA A 191 5.33 -6.99 8.44
N MET A 192 4.52 -6.47 9.38
CA MET A 192 3.70 -5.29 9.16
C MET A 192 4.38 -4.01 9.65
N LYS A 193 4.33 -2.96 8.82
CA LYS A 193 4.81 -1.61 9.10
C LYS A 193 3.74 -0.59 8.72
N LEU A 194 3.86 0.61 9.27
CA LEU A 194 2.94 1.72 8.99
C LEU A 194 3.58 2.74 8.06
N GLY A 195 2.87 3.03 6.98
CA GLY A 195 3.13 4.18 6.12
C GLY A 195 2.88 5.51 6.87
N PRO A 196 3.43 6.64 6.39
CA PRO A 196 3.09 7.97 6.91
C PRO A 196 1.60 8.31 6.72
N ALA A 197 1.16 9.38 7.36
CA ALA A 197 -0.16 9.99 7.11
C ALA A 197 -0.31 10.31 5.60
N TRP A 198 -1.39 9.81 4.99
CA TRP A 198 -1.54 9.77 3.54
C TRP A 198 -2.58 10.77 3.01
N TRP A 199 -2.31 11.31 1.82
CA TRP A 199 -3.20 12.14 1.02
C TRP A 199 -3.74 13.37 1.78
N PHE A 200 -5.00 13.37 2.20
CA PHE A 200 -5.60 14.48 2.96
C PHE A 200 -4.92 14.69 4.32
N HIS A 201 -4.27 13.63 4.83
CA HIS A 201 -3.59 13.62 6.11
C HIS A 201 -2.09 13.92 5.99
N ASP A 202 -1.55 14.01 4.76
CA ASP A 202 -0.21 14.56 4.48
C ASP A 202 -0.23 16.10 4.65
N SER A 203 -0.38 16.51 5.91
CA SER A 203 -0.51 17.89 6.37
C SER A 203 0.06 18.03 7.77
N ILE A 204 0.35 19.25 8.21
CA ILE A 204 0.91 19.51 9.55
C ILE A 204 0.06 18.83 10.63
N GLU A 205 -1.24 19.07 10.62
CA GLU A 205 -2.15 18.53 11.64
C GLU A 205 -2.37 17.03 11.51
N GLY A 206 -2.42 16.49 10.29
CA GLY A 206 -2.54 15.04 10.06
C GLY A 206 -1.30 14.29 10.53
N MET A 207 -0.10 14.81 10.26
CA MET A 207 1.15 14.22 10.74
C MET A 207 1.30 14.29 12.27
N ILE A 208 0.86 15.38 12.90
CA ILE A 208 0.82 15.49 14.37
C ILE A 208 -0.08 14.40 14.96
N ARG A 209 -1.32 14.27 14.45
CA ARG A 209 -2.26 13.24 14.90
C ARG A 209 -1.74 11.82 14.67
N TYR A 210 -1.09 11.58 13.54
CA TYR A 210 -0.43 10.29 13.25
C TYR A 210 0.60 9.96 14.32
N ARG A 211 1.54 10.88 14.62
CA ARG A 211 2.57 10.63 15.65
C ARG A 211 1.96 10.43 17.03
N GLU A 212 0.94 11.20 17.39
CA GLU A 212 0.26 11.06 18.68
C GLU A 212 -0.48 9.73 18.83
N ARG A 213 -1.13 9.24 17.78
CA ARG A 213 -2.00 8.05 17.86
C ARG A 213 -1.31 6.74 17.56
N VAL A 214 -0.17 6.77 16.86
CA VAL A 214 0.56 5.56 16.44
C VAL A 214 1.70 5.20 17.40
N THR A 215 2.44 6.21 17.89
CA THR A 215 3.75 5.99 18.52
C THR A 215 3.68 5.16 19.81
N GLU A 216 2.63 5.32 20.62
CA GLU A 216 2.55 4.64 21.93
C GLU A 216 2.50 3.11 21.82
N THR A 217 1.85 2.58 20.78
CA THR A 217 1.72 1.13 20.58
C THR A 217 2.70 0.58 19.54
N ALA A 218 2.85 1.25 18.39
CA ALA A 218 3.73 0.77 17.34
C ALA A 218 5.21 1.16 17.57
N GLY A 219 5.47 2.23 18.33
CA GLY A 219 6.78 2.86 18.40
C GLY A 219 7.20 3.50 17.06
N PHE A 220 8.39 4.09 17.03
CA PHE A 220 8.91 4.74 15.82
C PHE A 220 9.39 3.72 14.76
N PHE A 221 9.96 2.59 15.20
CA PHE A 221 10.65 1.62 14.34
C PHE A 221 9.71 0.60 13.66
N ASN A 222 8.40 0.68 13.93
CA ASN A 222 7.37 0.04 13.12
C ASN A 222 6.73 0.99 12.10
N THR A 223 7.21 2.23 12.00
CA THR A 223 6.88 3.17 10.90
C THR A 223 8.01 3.18 9.86
N VAL A 224 7.75 3.75 8.67
CA VAL A 224 8.70 3.70 7.55
C VAL A 224 9.33 5.04 7.14
N GLY A 225 9.10 6.10 7.92
CA GLY A 225 9.51 7.46 7.57
C GLY A 225 8.45 8.17 6.73
N PHE A 226 8.85 8.87 5.67
CA PHE A 226 7.98 9.72 4.85
C PHE A 226 8.19 9.53 3.35
N ASN A 227 7.10 9.63 2.58
CA ASN A 227 7.06 9.73 1.12
C ASN A 227 6.12 10.87 0.71
N ASP A 228 6.42 11.55 -0.39
CA ASP A 228 5.70 12.75 -0.85
C ASP A 228 4.40 12.47 -1.63
N ASP A 229 4.26 11.27 -2.20
CA ASP A 229 3.11 10.82 -3.02
C ASP A 229 2.61 11.87 -4.01
N THR A 230 3.53 12.53 -4.74
CA THR A 230 3.16 13.66 -5.60
C THR A 230 3.55 13.47 -7.07
N ARG A 231 2.69 13.96 -7.97
CA ARG A 231 3.04 14.19 -9.37
C ARG A 231 3.74 15.55 -9.57
N ALA A 232 3.71 16.44 -8.57
CA ALA A 232 4.26 17.79 -8.66
C ALA A 232 5.72 17.83 -8.20
N PHE A 233 6.66 17.64 -9.15
CA PHE A 233 8.11 17.56 -8.89
C PHE A 233 8.66 18.70 -8.01
N ALA A 234 8.22 19.94 -8.26
CA ALA A 234 8.67 21.11 -7.49
C ALA A 234 8.24 21.08 -6.01
N SER A 235 7.23 20.28 -5.65
CA SER A 235 6.73 20.16 -4.27
C SER A 235 7.51 19.15 -3.42
N ILE A 236 8.29 18.26 -4.03
CA ILE A 236 9.07 17.22 -3.33
C ILE A 236 9.92 17.81 -2.18
N PRO A 237 10.81 18.80 -2.39
CA PRO A 237 11.62 19.33 -1.30
C PRO A 237 10.77 20.00 -0.20
N ALA A 238 9.68 20.67 -0.57
CA ALA A 238 8.80 21.34 0.39
C ALA A 238 8.06 20.34 1.29
N ARG A 239 7.54 19.24 0.73
CA ARG A 239 6.87 18.17 1.48
C ARG A 239 7.81 17.47 2.45
N HIS A 240 9.03 17.15 2.00
CA HIS A 240 10.05 16.56 2.88
C HIS A 240 10.50 17.53 3.99
N ASP A 241 10.63 18.83 3.73
CA ASP A 241 10.96 19.81 4.77
C ASP A 241 9.84 19.91 5.82
N LEU A 242 8.57 19.93 5.39
CA LEU A 242 7.41 19.93 6.26
C LEU A 242 7.41 18.70 7.19
N SER A 243 7.56 17.50 6.63
CA SER A 243 7.62 16.26 7.42
C SER A 243 8.75 16.29 8.46
N ARG A 244 9.96 16.73 8.09
CA ARG A 244 11.11 16.83 8.99
C ARG A 244 10.86 17.81 10.14
N ARG A 245 10.18 18.94 9.88
CA ARG A 245 9.82 19.92 10.91
C ARG A 245 8.79 19.38 11.88
N VAL A 246 7.75 18.71 11.37
CA VAL A 246 6.71 18.10 12.23
C VAL A 246 7.32 17.02 13.12
N ASP A 247 8.14 16.13 12.58
CA ASP A 247 8.83 15.10 13.36
C ASP A 247 9.78 15.71 14.41
N SER A 248 10.51 16.75 14.06
CA SER A 248 11.39 17.47 15.01
C SER A 248 10.59 18.11 16.15
N ASN A 249 9.46 18.73 15.85
CA ASN A 249 8.59 19.33 16.86
C ASN A 249 7.97 18.28 17.79
N PHE A 250 7.53 17.14 17.24
CA PHE A 250 7.01 16.03 18.04
C PHE A 250 8.09 15.51 18.99
N LEU A 251 9.30 15.23 18.51
CA LEU A 251 10.41 14.76 19.33
C LEU A 251 10.84 15.79 20.38
N ALA A 252 10.88 17.08 20.03
CA ALA A 252 11.19 18.16 20.97
C ALA A 252 10.17 18.21 22.12
N ARG A 253 8.89 17.97 21.83
CA ARG A 253 7.83 17.86 22.85
C ARG A 253 8.02 16.64 23.75
N GLN A 254 8.45 15.50 23.20
CA GLN A 254 8.75 14.32 24.02
C GLN A 254 9.96 14.59 24.96
N VAL A 255 10.99 15.27 24.46
CA VAL A 255 12.17 15.66 25.26
C VAL A 255 11.81 16.67 26.34
N SER A 256 11.04 17.72 26.02
CA SER A 256 10.67 18.75 27.00
C SER A 256 9.75 18.24 28.11
N ARG A 257 9.04 17.12 27.85
CA ARG A 257 8.23 16.40 28.84
C ARG A 257 8.99 15.29 29.55
N HIS A 258 10.30 15.14 29.29
CA HIS A 258 11.14 14.08 29.86
C HIS A 258 10.65 12.65 29.57
N ILE A 259 9.99 12.45 28.42
CA ILE A 259 9.55 11.12 27.97
C ILE A 259 10.70 10.35 27.30
N ILE A 260 11.58 11.07 26.58
CA ILE A 260 12.80 10.53 25.97
C ILE A 260 13.96 11.50 26.18
N ASP A 261 15.18 10.99 26.13
CA ASP A 261 16.39 11.80 26.20
C ASP A 261 16.69 12.51 24.87
N LEU A 262 17.44 13.62 24.95
CA LEU A 262 17.87 14.36 23.76
C LEU A 262 18.77 13.52 22.85
N SER A 263 19.57 12.60 23.40
CA SER A 263 20.38 11.66 22.63
C SER A 263 19.50 10.74 21.78
N ASP A 264 18.43 10.19 22.35
CA ASP A 264 17.51 9.29 21.66
C ASP A 264 16.73 10.05 20.59
N ALA A 265 16.24 11.25 20.90
CA ALA A 265 15.56 12.10 19.93
C ALA A 265 16.42 12.38 18.68
N ARG A 266 17.74 12.58 18.83
CA ARG A 266 18.66 12.75 17.69
C ARG A 266 18.78 11.50 16.83
N VAL A 267 18.85 10.32 17.46
CA VAL A 267 18.87 9.03 16.75
C VAL A 267 17.56 8.82 16.00
N ILE A 268 16.42 9.03 16.66
CA ILE A 268 15.09 8.84 16.07
C ILE A 268 14.87 9.84 14.93
N SER A 269 15.25 11.11 15.09
CA SER A 269 15.10 12.13 14.04
C SER A 269 15.82 11.74 12.75
N LYS A 270 17.07 11.27 12.83
CA LYS A 270 17.80 10.78 11.66
C LYS A 270 17.13 9.52 11.08
N ALA A 271 16.68 8.61 11.94
CA ALA A 271 16.02 7.39 11.51
C ALA A 271 14.74 7.68 10.72
N LEU A 272 13.86 8.54 11.23
CA LEU A 272 12.62 8.95 10.57
C LEU A 272 12.87 9.65 9.23
N ALA A 273 13.91 10.49 9.14
CA ALA A 273 14.19 11.27 7.95
C ALA A 273 14.97 10.52 6.85
N TYR A 274 15.67 9.43 7.19
CA TYR A 274 16.59 8.78 6.26
C TYR A 274 16.73 7.26 6.45
N ASP A 275 17.10 6.80 7.65
CA ASP A 275 17.51 5.40 7.82
C ASP A 275 16.32 4.41 7.72
N LEU A 276 15.14 4.76 8.23
CA LEU A 276 13.96 3.89 8.21
C LEU A 276 13.43 3.69 6.79
N VAL A 277 13.32 4.74 5.99
CA VAL A 277 12.84 4.61 4.60
C VAL A 277 13.81 3.75 3.79
N LYS A 278 15.12 3.94 3.95
CA LYS A 278 16.11 3.09 3.28
C LYS A 278 16.03 1.65 3.70
N LYS A 279 15.87 1.40 5.00
CA LYS A 279 15.74 0.04 5.55
C LYS A 279 14.45 -0.63 5.07
N ALA A 280 13.31 0.07 5.17
CA ALA A 280 11.99 -0.45 4.82
C ALA A 280 11.90 -0.79 3.34
N TYR A 281 12.45 0.06 2.46
CA TYR A 281 12.43 -0.11 1.00
C TYR A 281 13.68 -0.77 0.42
N ARG A 282 14.61 -1.27 1.26
CA ARG A 282 15.83 -1.99 0.82
C ARG A 282 16.69 -1.17 -0.17
N LEU A 283 16.89 0.13 0.12
CA LEU A 283 17.52 1.13 -0.77
C LEU A 283 18.97 1.50 -0.46
#